data_AF-A0A7V5N443-F1
#
_entry.id   AF-A0A7V5N443-F1
#
_cell.length_a   1.000
_cell.length_b   1.000
_cell.length_c   1.000
_cell.angle_alpha   90.00
_cell.angle_beta   90.00
_cell.angle_gamma   90.00
#
_symmetry.space_group_name_H-M   'P 1'
#
loop_
_entity.id
_entity.type
_entity.pdbx_description
1 polymer ?
#
loop_
_entity_poly.entity_id
_entity_poly.type
_entity_poly.pdbx_seq_one_letter_code
_entity_poly.pdbx_strand_id
1 'polypeptide(L)'
;MSYTNAELVRKYISLGNHPGGLQKDYPVTFSGLEEVNLPGHSIIEDTVIVKAIGGGEPTFEEITLGDSAVSLAHEQLVPNSVAVASDSSLGKIYSENADFSIDYTNGKIIRIDGGEIAGGSKTALWYHYYTKYNENTDFMVDYQTGTIKRLAGSAIQIGQMVLIDYQLLQSLLNEEIIIEAVNQANAIVEGEIDTGQTFGADLVLQTAATYLAVSLLCRIEAGGCLRNGGSGDKETRWWLSLADSYRTDFEKLIRKFHPGASRLSRPARS
;
A
#
# COMPACT_ATOMS: atom_id res chain seq x y z
N MET A 1 -12.22 34.05 -0.67
CA MET A 1 -13.01 33.28 0.30
C MET A 1 -12.94 31.82 -0.11
N SER A 2 -12.71 30.88 0.81
CA SER A 2 -12.62 29.45 0.44
C SER A 2 -14.01 28.83 0.46
N TYR A 3 -14.47 28.28 -0.67
CA TYR A 3 -15.78 27.62 -0.78
C TYR A 3 -15.70 26.13 -0.41
N THR A 4 -14.57 25.48 -0.66
CA THR A 4 -14.27 24.09 -0.24
C THR A 4 -13.02 24.01 0.63
N ASN A 5 -12.79 22.84 1.22
CA ASN A 5 -11.60 22.52 2.03
C ASN A 5 -11.27 21.01 1.95
N ALA A 6 -10.07 20.65 2.43
CA ALA A 6 -9.58 19.27 2.39
C ALA A 6 -10.51 18.28 3.11
N GLU A 7 -11.12 18.66 4.23
CA GLU A 7 -12.04 17.78 4.97
C GLU A 7 -13.29 17.42 4.18
N LEU A 8 -13.85 18.38 3.44
CA LEU A 8 -15.01 18.15 2.58
C LEU A 8 -14.65 17.24 1.42
N VAL A 9 -13.51 17.48 0.76
CA VAL A 9 -13.04 16.65 -0.36
C VAL A 9 -12.76 15.21 0.07
N ARG A 10 -12.18 14.99 1.25
CA ARG A 10 -11.97 13.63 1.81
C ARG A 10 -13.25 12.83 2.01
N LYS A 11 -14.41 13.46 2.22
CA LYS A 11 -15.68 12.72 2.32
C LYS A 11 -16.12 12.12 0.99
N TYR A 12 -15.71 12.71 -0.13
CA TYR A 12 -16.04 12.23 -1.47
C TYR A 12 -15.00 11.26 -2.01
N ILE A 13 -13.76 11.40 -1.58
CA ILE A 13 -12.69 10.49 -1.96
C ILE A 13 -12.46 9.57 -0.78
N SER A 14 -13.06 8.38 -0.81
CA SER A 14 -12.59 7.26 0.01
C SER A 14 -11.24 6.80 -0.52
N LEU A 15 -10.22 7.66 -0.38
CA LEU A 15 -8.85 7.20 -0.28
C LEU A 15 -8.86 6.27 0.92
N GLY A 16 -8.72 4.97 0.69
CA GLY A 16 -8.49 4.06 1.79
C GLY A 16 -7.38 4.69 2.63
N ASN A 17 -7.67 4.99 3.90
CA ASN A 17 -6.70 5.45 4.91
C ASN A 17 -5.70 4.33 5.23
N HIS A 18 -5.14 3.71 4.21
CA HIS A 18 -4.13 2.70 4.32
C HIS A 18 -2.86 3.42 3.88
N PRO A 19 -1.99 3.82 4.82
CA PRO A 19 -0.68 4.31 4.43
C PRO A 19 -0.08 3.26 3.50
N GLY A 20 0.12 3.65 2.23
CA GLY A 20 0.80 2.79 1.27
C GLY A 20 2.13 2.33 1.89
N GLY A 21 2.58 1.14 1.53
CA GLY A 21 3.76 0.58 2.15
C GLY A 21 3.74 -0.94 2.22
N LEU A 22 4.85 -1.46 2.70
CA LEU A 22 5.06 -2.89 2.90
C LEU A 22 4.33 -3.35 4.17
N GLN A 23 3.36 -4.23 3.99
CA GLN A 23 2.74 -5.01 5.06
C GLN A 23 3.55 -6.30 5.21
N LYS A 24 3.95 -6.61 6.44
CA LYS A 24 4.69 -7.84 6.77
C LYS A 24 3.93 -8.66 7.79
N ASP A 25 4.04 -9.98 7.65
CA ASP A 25 3.57 -10.99 8.57
C ASP A 25 2.07 -10.81 8.96
N TYR A 26 1.24 -10.38 8.01
CA TYR A 26 -0.19 -10.20 8.26
C TYR A 26 -0.87 -11.58 8.41
N PRO A 27 -1.49 -11.88 9.56
CA PRO A 27 -2.03 -13.22 9.81
C PRO A 27 -3.37 -13.42 9.09
N VAL A 28 -3.47 -14.51 8.33
CA VAL A 28 -4.71 -14.94 7.66
C VAL A 28 -4.98 -16.40 7.96
N THR A 29 -6.22 -16.72 8.31
CA THR A 29 -6.69 -18.10 8.47
C THR A 29 -7.72 -18.42 7.40
N PHE A 30 -7.43 -19.39 6.54
CA PHE A 30 -8.37 -19.83 5.52
C PHE A 30 -9.34 -20.86 6.10
N SER A 31 -10.57 -20.45 6.40
CA SER A 31 -11.65 -21.33 6.89
C SER A 31 -12.19 -22.27 5.81
N GLY A 32 -11.87 -22.02 4.53
CA GLY A 32 -12.36 -22.79 3.39
C GLY A 32 -11.75 -22.33 2.07
N LEU A 33 -12.61 -22.14 1.06
CA LEU A 33 -12.24 -21.60 -0.27
C LEU A 33 -12.76 -20.18 -0.49
N GLU A 34 -13.29 -19.57 0.57
CA GLU A 34 -13.81 -18.21 0.55
C GLU A 34 -12.67 -17.19 0.43
N GLU A 35 -12.97 -16.05 -0.19
CA GLU A 35 -12.07 -14.92 -0.30
C GLU A 35 -11.95 -14.21 1.05
N VAL A 36 -10.72 -13.88 1.43
CA VAL A 36 -10.38 -13.11 2.62
C VAL A 36 -9.87 -11.74 2.17
N ASN A 37 -10.38 -10.68 2.79
CA ASN A 37 -9.90 -9.33 2.53
C ASN A 37 -8.57 -9.07 3.24
N LEU A 38 -7.55 -8.65 2.49
CA LEU A 38 -6.35 -8.06 3.05
C LEU A 38 -6.61 -6.57 3.34
N PRO A 39 -6.05 -6.02 4.43
CA PRO A 39 -6.13 -4.59 4.67
C PRO A 39 -5.53 -3.77 3.52
N GLY A 40 -6.31 -2.85 2.97
CA GLY A 40 -5.95 -2.03 1.82
C GLY A 40 -6.53 -2.57 0.50
N HIS A 41 -6.40 -1.77 -0.55
CA HIS A 41 -6.77 -2.13 -1.92
C HIS A 41 -5.57 -1.82 -2.84
N SER A 42 -5.59 -2.32 -4.07
CA SER A 42 -4.51 -2.10 -5.04
C SER A 42 -3.15 -2.60 -4.53
N ILE A 43 -3.06 -3.91 -4.31
CA ILE A 43 -1.80 -4.59 -4.00
C ILE A 43 -0.91 -4.59 -5.25
N ILE A 44 0.38 -4.33 -5.09
CA ILE A 44 1.35 -4.41 -6.19
C ILE A 44 1.53 -5.87 -6.57
N GLU A 45 1.35 -6.20 -7.85
CA GLU A 45 1.58 -7.54 -8.40
C GLU A 45 3.00 -8.05 -8.05
N ASP A 46 3.14 -9.36 -7.90
CA ASP A 46 4.39 -10.05 -7.53
C ASP A 46 5.01 -9.68 -6.17
N THR A 47 4.35 -8.85 -5.35
CA THR A 47 4.83 -8.51 -4.00
C THR A 47 4.25 -9.40 -2.89
N VAL A 48 3.25 -10.22 -3.22
CA VAL A 48 2.56 -11.07 -2.24
C VAL A 48 3.39 -12.31 -1.94
N ILE A 49 3.74 -12.50 -0.67
CA ILE A 49 4.41 -13.70 -0.16
C ILE A 49 3.50 -14.31 0.89
N VAL A 50 2.94 -15.49 0.60
CA VAL A 50 2.20 -16.28 1.58
C VAL A 50 3.13 -17.34 2.16
N LYS A 51 3.26 -17.36 3.49
CA LYS A 51 4.22 -18.21 4.18
C LYS A 51 3.68 -18.73 5.51
N ALA A 52 4.17 -19.87 5.97
CA ALA A 52 3.87 -20.41 7.30
C ALA A 52 5.12 -21.03 7.91
N ILE A 53 5.17 -21.16 9.24
CA ILE A 53 6.31 -21.80 9.91
C ILE A 53 6.40 -23.25 9.45
N GLY A 54 7.56 -23.63 8.89
CA GLY A 54 7.83 -24.97 8.39
C GLY A 54 8.13 -25.93 9.54
N GLY A 55 7.20 -26.85 9.81
CA GLY A 55 7.39 -27.92 10.78
C GLY A 55 7.44 -27.49 12.26
N GLY A 56 7.24 -28.44 13.17
CA GLY A 56 7.30 -28.20 14.61
C GLY A 56 8.71 -28.25 15.22
N GLU A 57 9.68 -28.83 14.51
CA GLU A 57 11.04 -29.04 14.99
C GLU A 57 12.00 -28.02 14.35
N PRO A 58 12.96 -27.46 15.12
CA PRO A 58 13.96 -26.56 14.56
C PRO A 58 14.94 -27.33 13.66
N THR A 59 15.40 -26.66 12.61
CA THR A 59 16.48 -27.15 11.76
C THR A 59 17.81 -27.00 12.47
N PHE A 60 18.62 -28.05 12.47
CA PHE A 60 19.97 -28.04 13.02
C PHE A 60 21.03 -27.93 11.91
N GLU A 61 22.01 -27.06 12.11
CA GLU A 61 23.20 -26.95 11.27
C GLU A 61 24.47 -26.76 12.10
N GLU A 62 25.56 -27.39 11.66
CA GLU A 62 26.91 -27.05 12.13
C GLU A 62 27.59 -26.15 11.11
N ILE A 63 27.99 -24.96 11.54
CA ILE A 63 28.61 -23.95 10.69
C ILE A 63 29.99 -23.57 11.23
N THR A 64 30.84 -23.03 10.36
CA THR A 64 32.14 -22.45 10.77
C THR A 64 32.09 -20.95 10.55
N LEU A 65 32.17 -20.17 11.63
CA LEU A 65 32.05 -18.71 11.58
C LEU A 65 33.44 -18.06 11.49
N GLY A 66 33.80 -17.58 10.30
CA GLY A 66 34.99 -16.75 10.06
C GLY A 66 34.64 -15.26 10.02
N ASP A 67 35.41 -14.47 9.27
CA ASP A 67 35.19 -13.01 9.16
C ASP A 67 34.16 -12.62 8.08
N SER A 68 33.63 -13.59 7.35
CA SER A 68 32.61 -13.39 6.32
C SER A 68 31.30 -14.03 6.71
N ALA A 69 30.19 -13.47 6.22
CA ALA A 69 28.87 -14.03 6.41
C ALA A 69 28.77 -15.44 5.78
N VAL A 70 28.17 -16.36 6.52
CA VAL A 70 27.89 -17.73 6.10
C VAL A 70 26.41 -17.83 5.74
N SER A 71 26.10 -18.51 4.63
CA SER A 71 24.72 -18.79 4.24
C SER A 71 24.25 -20.09 4.87
N LEU A 72 23.05 -20.10 5.41
CA LEU A 72 22.38 -21.28 5.97
C LEU A 72 21.70 -22.09 4.86
N ALA A 73 21.22 -23.29 5.18
CA ALA A 73 20.49 -24.11 4.21
C ALA A 73 19.14 -23.51 3.80
N HIS A 74 18.53 -22.68 4.64
CA HIS A 74 17.25 -22.03 4.37
C HIS A 74 17.33 -20.52 4.49
N GLU A 75 16.57 -19.84 3.64
CA GLU A 75 16.27 -18.41 3.74
C GLU A 75 14.97 -18.19 4.54
N GLN A 76 14.56 -16.93 4.75
CA GLN A 76 13.30 -16.58 5.41
C GLN A 76 13.13 -17.25 6.77
N LEU A 77 14.13 -17.04 7.62
CA LEU A 77 14.13 -17.54 8.99
C LEU A 77 13.04 -16.85 9.80
N VAL A 78 12.43 -17.60 10.73
CA VAL A 78 11.46 -17.03 11.67
C VAL A 78 12.22 -16.12 12.65
N PRO A 79 11.82 -14.83 12.77
CA PRO A 79 12.45 -13.92 13.71
C PRO A 79 12.48 -14.46 15.14
N ASN A 80 13.60 -14.26 15.85
CA ASN A 80 13.80 -14.71 17.23
C ASN A 80 13.74 -16.24 17.43
N SER A 81 13.83 -17.04 16.36
CA SER A 81 13.87 -18.51 16.46
C SER A 81 15.27 -19.10 16.48
N VAL A 82 16.29 -18.27 16.24
CA VAL A 82 17.68 -18.72 16.07
C VAL A 82 18.36 -18.89 17.42
N ALA A 83 18.97 -20.05 17.64
CA ALA A 83 19.84 -20.35 18.76
C ALA A 83 21.22 -20.76 18.24
N VAL A 84 22.28 -20.13 18.73
CA VAL A 84 23.68 -20.46 18.41
C VAL A 84 24.37 -20.93 19.68
N ALA A 85 25.07 -22.06 19.62
CA ALA A 85 25.90 -22.54 20.71
C ALA A 85 27.29 -22.98 20.24
N SER A 86 28.21 -23.15 21.19
CA SER A 86 29.56 -23.67 20.95
C SER A 86 29.57 -25.06 20.32
N ASP A 87 28.55 -25.86 20.61
CA ASP A 87 28.43 -27.26 20.20
C ASP A 87 26.98 -27.73 20.31
N SER A 88 26.70 -28.92 19.77
CA SER A 88 25.38 -29.56 19.78
C SER A 88 24.88 -29.95 21.19
N SER A 89 25.74 -29.89 22.21
CA SER A 89 25.40 -30.14 23.61
C SER A 89 25.07 -28.86 24.39
N LEU A 90 24.96 -27.72 23.70
CA LEU A 90 24.63 -26.40 24.26
C LEU A 90 25.65 -25.90 25.30
N GLY A 91 26.94 -26.24 25.13
CA GLY A 91 27.99 -25.89 26.10
C GLY A 91 28.01 -24.40 26.49
N LYS A 92 28.04 -23.51 25.50
CA LYS A 92 27.86 -22.06 25.66
C LYS A 92 26.87 -21.55 24.62
N ILE A 93 25.82 -20.86 25.06
CA ILE A 93 24.83 -20.22 24.18
C ILE A 93 25.28 -18.79 23.92
N TYR A 94 25.39 -18.43 22.64
CA TYR A 94 25.77 -17.10 22.19
C TYR A 94 24.54 -16.22 22.02
N SER A 95 24.73 -14.91 22.13
CA SER A 95 23.66 -13.92 22.05
C SER A 95 23.66 -13.18 20.71
N GLU A 96 22.50 -13.10 20.08
CA GLU A 96 22.31 -12.30 18.87
C GLU A 96 22.55 -10.81 19.18
N ASN A 97 23.18 -10.10 18.24
CA ASN A 97 23.60 -8.70 18.32
C ASN A 97 24.68 -8.40 19.37
N ALA A 98 25.25 -9.42 20.02
CA ALA A 98 26.44 -9.33 20.85
C ALA A 98 27.58 -10.19 20.30
N ASP A 99 27.29 -11.45 19.98
CA ASP A 99 28.26 -12.43 19.51
C ASP A 99 28.15 -12.71 18.00
N PHE A 100 26.94 -12.64 17.46
CA PHE A 100 26.64 -12.86 16.04
C PHE A 100 25.45 -11.98 15.60
N SER A 101 25.28 -11.81 14.30
CA SER A 101 24.11 -11.16 13.68
C SER A 101 23.51 -12.08 12.62
N ILE A 102 22.19 -12.08 12.50
CA ILE A 102 21.42 -12.86 11.53
C ILE A 102 20.71 -11.92 10.55
N ASP A 103 20.85 -12.20 9.26
CA ASP A 103 19.93 -11.74 8.23
C ASP A 103 18.82 -12.79 8.07
N TYR A 104 17.69 -12.53 8.72
CA TYR A 104 16.52 -13.42 8.70
C TYR A 104 15.91 -13.55 7.30
N THR A 105 16.10 -12.56 6.42
CA THR A 105 15.50 -12.58 5.08
C THR A 105 16.28 -13.51 4.16
N ASN A 106 17.61 -13.35 4.15
CA ASN A 106 18.50 -14.07 3.24
C ASN A 106 19.15 -15.30 3.87
N GLY A 107 18.83 -15.64 5.12
CA GLY A 107 19.37 -16.81 5.80
C GLY A 107 20.89 -16.73 5.97
N LYS A 108 21.41 -15.58 6.41
CA LYS A 108 22.86 -15.40 6.61
C LYS A 108 23.20 -15.10 8.05
N ILE A 109 24.33 -15.61 8.51
CA ILE A 109 24.87 -15.37 9.84
C ILE A 109 26.31 -14.87 9.73
N ILE A 110 26.66 -13.90 10.57
CA ILE A 110 28.02 -13.38 10.67
C ILE A 110 28.41 -13.24 12.15
N ARG A 111 29.66 -13.54 12.48
CA ARG A 111 30.18 -13.27 13.83
C ARG A 111 30.39 -11.77 14.01
N ILE A 112 30.20 -11.28 15.23
CA ILE A 112 30.50 -9.89 15.58
C ILE A 112 31.94 -9.82 16.10
N ASP A 113 32.73 -8.90 15.54
CA ASP A 113 34.07 -8.64 16.03
C ASP A 113 34.03 -8.10 17.46
N GLY A 114 34.82 -8.69 18.34
CA GLY A 114 34.79 -8.42 19.79
C GLY A 114 33.76 -9.25 20.57
N GLY A 115 32.93 -10.03 19.89
CA GLY A 115 32.06 -11.04 20.51
C GLY A 115 32.82 -12.28 20.99
N GLU A 116 32.10 -13.21 21.61
CA GLU A 116 32.69 -14.39 22.24
C GLU A 116 32.89 -15.58 21.27
N ILE A 117 32.44 -15.45 20.02
CA ILE A 117 32.68 -16.43 18.95
C ILE A 117 34.04 -16.17 18.31
N ALA A 118 34.99 -17.06 18.56
CA ALA A 118 36.31 -17.01 17.94
C ALA A 118 36.23 -17.24 16.42
N GLY A 119 37.04 -16.49 15.65
CA GLY A 119 37.12 -16.66 14.21
C GLY A 119 37.58 -18.07 13.81
N GLY A 120 36.86 -18.70 12.89
CA GLY A 120 37.09 -20.07 12.44
C GLY A 120 36.57 -21.15 13.41
N SER A 121 35.85 -20.78 14.46
CA SER A 121 35.22 -21.76 15.35
C SER A 121 34.03 -22.45 14.68
N LYS A 122 33.85 -23.73 15.01
CA LYS A 122 32.63 -24.46 14.69
C LYS A 122 31.57 -24.11 15.73
N THR A 123 30.36 -23.84 15.27
CA THR A 123 29.21 -23.55 16.12
C THR A 123 28.01 -24.38 15.69
N ALA A 124 27.19 -24.73 16.66
CA ALA A 124 25.91 -25.40 16.44
C ALA A 124 24.80 -24.35 16.35
N LEU A 125 23.95 -24.48 15.35
CA LEU A 125 22.85 -23.56 15.06
C LEU A 125 21.53 -24.33 15.01
N TRP A 126 20.51 -23.77 15.66
CA TRP A 126 19.13 -24.21 15.52
C TRP A 126 18.25 -23.05 15.10
N TYR A 127 17.32 -23.26 14.17
CA TYR A 127 16.40 -22.21 13.73
C TYR A 127 15.11 -22.77 13.14
N HIS A 128 14.06 -21.95 13.12
CA HIS A 128 12.87 -22.21 12.30
C HIS A 128 12.90 -21.35 11.04
N TYR A 129 12.30 -21.84 9.96
CA TYR A 129 12.16 -21.11 8.71
C TYR A 129 10.71 -21.13 8.21
N TYR A 130 10.38 -20.17 7.38
CA TYR A 130 9.08 -20.11 6.73
C TYR A 130 9.05 -20.96 5.47
N THR A 131 8.05 -21.82 5.33
CA THR A 131 7.68 -22.46 4.07
C THR A 131 6.80 -21.49 3.27
N LYS A 132 7.22 -21.17 2.04
CA LYS A 132 6.44 -20.34 1.11
C LYS A 132 5.45 -21.18 0.33
N TYR A 133 4.28 -20.63 0.10
CA TYR A 133 3.27 -21.18 -0.80
C TYR A 133 3.35 -20.49 -2.16
N ASN A 134 2.85 -21.16 -3.20
CA ASN A 134 2.93 -20.65 -4.57
C ASN A 134 1.59 -20.09 -5.03
N GLU A 135 1.61 -18.91 -5.64
CA GLU A 135 0.43 -18.35 -6.28
C GLU A 135 0.00 -19.23 -7.48
N ASN A 136 -1.29 -19.27 -7.77
CA ASN A 136 -1.94 -20.10 -8.79
C ASN A 136 -1.84 -21.62 -8.56
N THR A 137 -1.16 -22.04 -7.49
CA THR A 137 -1.10 -23.44 -7.05
C THR A 137 -1.76 -23.60 -5.69
N ASP A 138 -1.36 -22.78 -4.72
CA ASP A 138 -1.83 -22.86 -3.35
C ASP A 138 -2.90 -21.80 -3.01
N PHE A 139 -2.74 -20.61 -3.58
CA PHE A 139 -3.63 -19.46 -3.38
C PHE A 139 -3.75 -18.62 -4.66
N MET A 140 -4.73 -17.72 -4.69
CA MET A 140 -4.88 -16.68 -5.70
C MET A 140 -5.13 -15.33 -5.03
N VAL A 141 -4.58 -14.27 -5.60
CA VAL A 141 -4.79 -12.89 -5.16
C VAL A 141 -5.60 -12.14 -6.22
N ASP A 142 -6.58 -11.37 -5.80
CA ASP A 142 -7.11 -10.27 -6.59
C ASP A 142 -6.41 -8.99 -6.14
N TYR A 143 -5.40 -8.61 -6.93
CA TYR A 143 -4.56 -7.45 -6.67
C TYR A 143 -5.34 -6.13 -6.66
N GLN A 144 -6.46 -6.06 -7.40
CA GLN A 144 -7.27 -4.85 -7.47
C GLN A 144 -8.13 -4.70 -6.21
N THR A 145 -8.85 -5.76 -5.84
CA THR A 145 -9.76 -5.72 -4.68
C THR A 145 -9.06 -5.95 -3.35
N GLY A 146 -7.79 -6.38 -3.36
CA GLY A 146 -7.03 -6.69 -2.16
C GLY A 146 -7.51 -7.97 -1.48
N THR A 147 -8.05 -8.92 -2.25
CA THR A 147 -8.55 -10.18 -1.69
C THR A 147 -7.61 -11.34 -2.00
N ILE A 148 -7.59 -12.32 -1.12
CA ILE A 148 -6.83 -13.56 -1.29
C ILE A 148 -7.72 -14.75 -1.00
N LYS A 149 -7.60 -15.81 -1.79
CA LYS A 149 -8.27 -17.08 -1.53
C LYS A 149 -7.32 -18.25 -1.64
N ARG A 150 -7.62 -19.27 -0.85
CA ARG A 150 -7.00 -20.58 -0.95
C ARG A 150 -7.57 -21.35 -2.14
N LEU A 151 -6.73 -22.09 -2.85
CA LEU A 151 -7.15 -23.00 -3.91
C LEU A 151 -7.48 -24.40 -3.39
N ALA A 152 -8.38 -25.10 -4.10
CA ALA A 152 -8.69 -26.48 -3.82
C ALA A 152 -7.48 -27.38 -4.16
N GLY A 153 -7.09 -28.27 -3.26
CA GLY A 153 -5.92 -29.14 -3.43
C GLY A 153 -4.57 -28.48 -3.12
N SER A 154 -4.57 -27.26 -2.57
CA SER A 154 -3.37 -26.59 -2.10
C SER A 154 -2.70 -27.31 -0.92
N ALA A 155 -1.42 -27.02 -0.71
CA ALA A 155 -0.67 -27.45 0.47
C ALA A 155 -1.12 -26.73 1.76
N ILE A 156 -1.80 -25.58 1.63
CA ILE A 156 -2.41 -24.87 2.75
C ILE A 156 -3.59 -25.70 3.27
N GLN A 157 -3.61 -26.03 4.57
CA GLN A 157 -4.71 -26.78 5.18
C GLN A 157 -5.88 -25.86 5.57
N ILE A 158 -7.09 -26.42 5.61
CA ILE A 158 -8.26 -25.69 6.11
C ILE A 158 -8.06 -25.39 7.60
N GLY A 159 -8.28 -24.13 7.99
CA GLY A 159 -8.05 -23.65 9.35
C GLY A 159 -6.60 -23.37 9.69
N GLN A 160 -5.66 -23.57 8.75
CA GLN A 160 -4.27 -23.19 8.95
C GLN A 160 -4.12 -21.66 8.92
N MET A 161 -3.39 -21.13 9.88
CA MET A 161 -2.93 -19.75 9.86
C MET A 161 -1.67 -19.62 9.01
N VAL A 162 -1.69 -18.71 8.06
CA VAL A 162 -0.55 -18.27 7.25
C VAL A 162 -0.24 -16.81 7.55
N LEU A 163 0.96 -16.40 7.23
CA LEU A 163 1.43 -15.02 7.28
C LEU A 163 1.58 -14.51 5.86
N ILE A 164 1.17 -13.27 5.62
CA ILE A 164 1.18 -12.67 4.29
C ILE A 164 1.98 -11.37 4.34
N ASP A 165 3.03 -11.30 3.54
CA ASP A 165 3.69 -10.05 3.20
C ASP A 165 3.11 -9.54 1.88
N TYR A 166 2.84 -8.24 1.78
CA TYR A 166 2.36 -7.63 0.55
C TYR A 166 2.63 -6.13 0.55
N GLN A 167 2.76 -5.53 -0.64
CA GLN A 167 2.95 -4.08 -0.76
C GLN A 167 1.72 -3.44 -1.37
N LEU A 168 1.26 -2.35 -0.76
CA LEU A 168 0.17 -1.54 -1.31
C LEU A 168 0.72 -0.51 -2.30
N LEU A 169 0.00 -0.31 -3.41
CA LEU A 169 0.26 0.80 -4.32
C LEU A 169 0.01 2.10 -3.54
N GLN A 170 1.03 2.96 -3.53
CA GLN A 170 0.92 4.25 -2.89
C GLN A 170 -0.04 5.12 -3.70
N SER A 171 -1.18 5.53 -3.13
CA SER A 171 -1.99 6.59 -3.73
C SER A 171 -1.13 7.84 -3.85
N LEU A 172 -1.21 8.52 -5.00
CA LEU A 172 -0.53 9.79 -5.21
C LEU A 172 -1.20 10.93 -4.46
N LEU A 173 -2.44 10.77 -4.00
CA LEU A 173 -3.14 11.80 -3.23
C LEU A 173 -2.59 11.89 -1.80
N ASN A 174 -1.45 12.57 -1.67
CA ASN A 174 -0.95 13.04 -0.39
C ASN A 174 -1.64 14.36 0.01
N GLU A 175 -1.40 14.80 1.25
CA GLU A 175 -2.04 16.00 1.81
C GLU A 175 -1.74 17.28 1.00
N GLU A 176 -0.52 17.40 0.50
CA GLU A 176 -0.09 18.55 -0.30
C GLU A 176 -0.89 18.64 -1.61
N ILE A 177 -1.09 17.50 -2.27
CA ILE A 177 -1.87 17.41 -3.52
C ILE A 177 -3.35 17.69 -3.27
N ILE A 178 -3.91 17.23 -2.14
CA ILE A 178 -5.30 17.54 -1.76
C ILE A 178 -5.46 19.05 -1.52
N ILE A 179 -4.54 19.67 -0.78
CA ILE A 179 -4.55 21.11 -0.51
C ILE A 179 -4.43 21.90 -1.82
N GLU A 180 -3.54 21.49 -2.71
CA GLU A 180 -3.34 22.17 -3.99
C GLU A 180 -4.59 22.08 -4.88
N ALA A 181 -5.22 20.90 -4.99
CA ALA A 181 -6.45 20.75 -5.75
C ALA A 181 -7.61 21.58 -5.16
N VAL A 182 -7.71 21.66 -3.83
CA VAL A 182 -8.65 22.53 -3.13
C VAL A 182 -8.40 24.00 -3.46
N ASN A 183 -7.15 24.45 -3.42
CA ASN A 183 -6.78 25.83 -3.74
C ASN A 183 -7.11 26.18 -5.20
N GLN A 184 -6.76 25.30 -6.14
CA GLN A 184 -7.09 25.48 -7.55
C GLN A 184 -8.60 25.51 -7.80
N ALA A 185 -9.35 24.61 -7.17
CA ALA A 185 -10.81 24.60 -7.33
C ALA A 185 -11.45 25.89 -6.82
N ASN A 186 -11.02 26.39 -5.65
CA ASN A 186 -11.49 27.65 -5.12
C ASN A 186 -11.14 28.83 -6.04
N ALA A 187 -9.91 28.90 -6.57
CA ALA A 187 -9.49 29.95 -7.48
C ALA A 187 -10.29 29.95 -8.81
N ILE A 188 -10.56 28.76 -9.37
CA ILE A 188 -11.38 28.63 -10.58
C ILE A 188 -12.81 29.09 -10.30
N VAL A 189 -13.41 28.65 -9.18
CA VAL A 189 -14.74 29.10 -8.79
C VAL A 189 -14.76 30.61 -8.64
N GLU A 190 -13.83 31.22 -7.88
CA GLU A 190 -13.72 32.68 -7.74
C GLU A 190 -13.64 33.42 -9.07
N GLY A 191 -13.00 32.85 -10.09
CA GLY A 191 -12.93 33.44 -11.43
C GLY A 191 -14.21 33.35 -12.26
N GLU A 192 -15.13 32.42 -11.95
CA GLU A 192 -16.37 32.18 -12.71
C GLU A 192 -17.60 32.88 -12.13
N ILE A 193 -17.54 33.35 -10.89
CA ILE A 193 -18.66 34.02 -10.19
C ILE A 193 -18.74 35.52 -10.50
N ASP A 194 -19.95 36.06 -10.51
CA ASP A 194 -20.21 37.50 -10.57
C ASP A 194 -19.72 38.20 -9.28
N THR A 195 -18.61 38.95 -9.38
CA THR A 195 -18.03 39.69 -8.25
C THR A 195 -18.92 40.83 -7.73
N GLY A 196 -20.00 41.17 -8.44
CA GLY A 196 -21.00 42.15 -8.01
C GLY A 196 -22.03 41.63 -7.00
N GLN A 197 -22.07 40.31 -6.75
CA GLN A 197 -22.97 39.69 -5.78
C GLN A 197 -22.19 39.11 -4.60
N THR A 198 -22.72 39.31 -3.38
CA THR A 198 -22.14 38.72 -2.16
C THR A 198 -22.67 37.32 -1.98
N PHE A 199 -21.99 36.36 -2.60
CA PHE A 199 -22.23 34.96 -2.34
C PHE A 199 -21.44 34.57 -1.08
N GLY A 200 -22.10 34.64 0.08
CA GLY A 200 -21.55 34.14 1.35
C GLY A 200 -21.37 32.62 1.33
N ALA A 201 -21.50 31.96 2.49
CA ALA A 201 -21.42 30.49 2.63
C ALA A 201 -22.60 29.76 1.92
N ASP A 202 -22.70 29.90 0.61
CA ASP A 202 -23.69 29.25 -0.23
C ASP A 202 -23.31 27.78 -0.40
N LEU A 203 -24.19 26.90 0.06
CA LEU A 203 -24.00 25.45 0.03
C LEU A 203 -23.82 24.92 -1.40
N VAL A 204 -24.42 25.58 -2.39
CA VAL A 204 -24.33 25.20 -3.81
C VAL A 204 -22.94 25.54 -4.34
N LEU A 205 -22.39 26.71 -4.01
CA LEU A 205 -21.01 27.08 -4.37
C LEU A 205 -19.99 26.19 -3.66
N GLN A 206 -20.22 25.87 -2.39
CA GLN A 206 -19.40 24.91 -1.66
C GLN A 206 -19.42 23.52 -2.32
N THR A 207 -20.59 23.04 -2.73
CA THR A 207 -20.73 21.75 -3.41
C THR A 207 -20.04 21.78 -4.78
N ALA A 208 -20.24 22.86 -5.55
CA ALA A 208 -19.59 23.06 -6.84
C ALA A 208 -18.06 23.04 -6.72
N ALA A 209 -17.50 23.84 -5.79
CA ALA A 209 -16.06 23.89 -5.52
C ALA A 209 -15.50 22.55 -5.02
N THR A 210 -16.31 21.75 -4.32
CA THR A 210 -15.91 20.41 -3.88
C THR A 210 -15.87 19.43 -5.06
N TYR A 211 -16.86 19.45 -5.96
CA TYR A 211 -16.89 18.58 -7.14
C TYR A 211 -15.77 18.88 -8.13
N LEU A 212 -15.63 20.15 -8.54
CA LEU A 212 -14.40 20.90 -8.36
C LEU A 212 -13.07 20.15 -8.13
N ALA A 213 -12.65 20.22 -6.88
CA ALA A 213 -11.43 19.63 -6.36
C ALA A 213 -11.38 18.11 -6.57
N VAL A 214 -12.50 17.39 -6.39
CA VAL A 214 -12.55 15.93 -6.59
C VAL A 214 -12.23 15.56 -8.05
N SER A 215 -12.76 16.32 -9.00
CA SER A 215 -12.48 16.19 -10.43
C SER A 215 -10.99 16.37 -10.74
N LEU A 216 -10.33 17.35 -10.14
CA LEU A 216 -8.89 17.58 -10.28
C LEU A 216 -8.08 16.42 -9.71
N LEU A 217 -8.44 15.93 -8.52
CA LEU A 217 -7.77 14.81 -7.85
C LEU A 217 -7.88 13.50 -8.64
N CYS A 218 -9.06 13.21 -9.21
CA CYS A 218 -9.24 12.06 -10.09
C CYS A 218 -8.34 12.13 -11.35
N ARG A 219 -8.11 13.34 -11.89
CA ARG A 219 -7.20 13.52 -13.04
C ARG A 219 -5.73 13.34 -12.66
N ILE A 220 -5.35 13.76 -11.45
CA ILE A 220 -4.00 13.56 -10.92
C ILE A 220 -3.72 12.07 -10.75
N GLU A 221 -4.66 11.31 -10.18
CA GLU A 221 -4.54 9.85 -10.05
C GLU A 221 -4.50 9.14 -11.42
N ALA A 222 -5.34 9.55 -12.37
CA ALA A 222 -5.27 9.03 -13.75
C ALA A 222 -3.89 9.27 -14.40
N GLY A 223 -3.31 10.46 -14.22
CA GLY A 223 -1.97 10.80 -14.70
C GLY A 223 -0.87 9.99 -14.00
N GLY A 224 -1.09 9.66 -12.74
CA GLY A 224 -0.27 8.73 -11.97
C GLY A 224 -0.22 7.32 -12.52
N CYS A 225 -1.41 6.75 -12.76
CA CYS A 225 -1.58 5.43 -13.36
C CYS A 225 -0.83 5.33 -14.70
N LEU A 226 -0.90 6.39 -15.54
CA LEU A 226 -0.20 6.47 -16.82
C LEU A 226 1.34 6.52 -16.66
N ARG A 227 1.84 7.24 -15.65
CA ARG A 227 3.29 7.38 -15.40
C ARG A 227 3.94 6.10 -14.88
N ASN A 228 3.22 5.32 -14.07
CA ASN A 228 3.76 4.13 -13.42
C ASN A 228 3.75 2.88 -14.32
N GLY A 229 3.41 3.02 -15.61
CA GLY A 229 3.52 1.94 -16.59
C GLY A 229 2.54 0.78 -16.37
N GLY A 230 1.52 0.96 -15.52
CA GLY A 230 0.51 -0.06 -15.26
C GLY A 230 -0.25 -0.39 -16.54
N SER A 231 -0.41 -1.68 -16.81
CA SER A 231 -1.21 -2.26 -17.91
C SER A 231 -2.73 -1.97 -17.83
N GLY A 232 -3.15 -0.97 -17.05
CA GLY A 232 -4.53 -0.72 -16.65
C GLY A 232 -5.22 0.39 -17.44
N ASP A 233 -5.40 0.21 -18.76
CA ASP A 233 -6.26 1.08 -19.60
C ASP A 233 -7.66 1.27 -18.95
N LYS A 234 -8.12 0.27 -18.20
CA LYS A 234 -9.42 0.28 -17.48
C LYS A 234 -9.43 1.19 -16.24
N GLU A 235 -8.36 1.22 -15.43
CA GLU A 235 -8.31 2.01 -14.19
C GLU A 235 -8.11 3.49 -14.49
N THR A 236 -7.22 3.82 -15.44
CA THR A 236 -7.10 5.18 -15.96
C THR A 236 -8.43 5.66 -16.56
N ARG A 237 -9.13 4.84 -17.35
CA ARG A 237 -10.46 5.19 -17.88
C ARG A 237 -11.50 5.38 -16.79
N TRP A 238 -11.45 4.59 -15.71
CA TRP A 238 -12.36 4.73 -14.58
C TRP A 238 -12.14 6.07 -13.86
N TRP A 239 -10.89 6.42 -13.55
CA TRP A 239 -10.56 7.70 -12.95
C TRP A 239 -10.92 8.90 -13.84
N LEU A 240 -10.67 8.81 -15.15
CA LEU A 240 -11.07 9.84 -16.10
C LEU A 240 -12.60 9.96 -16.19
N SER A 241 -13.33 8.84 -16.24
CA SER A 241 -14.80 8.86 -16.25
C SER A 241 -15.36 9.49 -14.98
N LEU A 242 -14.76 9.21 -13.82
CA LEU A 242 -15.17 9.81 -12.55
C LEU A 242 -14.87 11.31 -12.52
N ALA A 243 -13.69 11.71 -12.99
CA ALA A 243 -13.31 13.11 -13.14
C ALA A 243 -14.29 13.89 -14.02
N ASP A 244 -14.69 13.32 -15.15
CA ASP A 244 -15.61 13.96 -16.09
C ASP A 244 -17.03 14.03 -15.54
N SER A 245 -17.48 13.03 -14.78
CA SER A 245 -18.77 13.08 -14.07
C SER A 245 -18.82 14.23 -13.06
N TYR A 246 -17.82 14.32 -12.17
CA TYR A 246 -17.76 15.42 -11.19
C TYR A 246 -17.59 16.79 -11.85
N ARG A 247 -16.82 16.88 -12.94
CA ARG A 247 -16.69 18.11 -13.72
C ARG A 247 -18.03 18.54 -14.32
N THR A 248 -18.78 17.60 -14.88
CA THR A 248 -20.11 17.88 -15.45
C THR A 248 -21.09 18.37 -14.39
N ASP A 249 -21.06 17.78 -13.20
CA ASP A 249 -21.94 18.21 -12.11
C ASP A 249 -21.53 19.56 -11.53
N PHE A 250 -20.23 19.85 -11.43
CA PHE A 250 -19.72 21.19 -11.17
C PHE A 250 -20.28 22.22 -12.16
N GLU A 251 -20.16 21.96 -13.47
CA GLU A 251 -20.59 22.88 -14.52
C GLU A 251 -22.11 23.16 -14.49
N LYS A 252 -22.93 22.17 -14.10
CA LYS A 252 -24.37 22.37 -13.91
C LYS A 252 -24.67 23.31 -12.74
N LEU A 253 -23.91 23.20 -11.66
CA LEU A 253 -24.13 23.97 -10.43
C LEU A 253 -23.65 25.41 -10.60
N ILE A 254 -22.47 25.63 -11.20
CA ILE A 254 -21.85 26.96 -11.28
C ILE A 254 -22.57 27.91 -12.26
N ARG A 255 -23.26 27.38 -13.27
CA ARG A 255 -24.03 28.17 -14.27
C ARG A 255 -25.00 29.19 -13.67
N LYS A 256 -25.54 28.92 -12.48
CA LYS A 256 -26.49 29.82 -11.79
C LYS A 256 -25.83 31.07 -11.21
N PHE A 257 -24.50 31.07 -11.12
CA PHE A 257 -23.69 32.09 -10.47
C PHE A 257 -22.84 32.90 -11.46
N HIS A 258 -22.89 32.54 -12.75
CA HIS A 258 -22.23 33.31 -13.79
C HIS A 258 -22.84 34.72 -13.88
N PRO A 259 -22.03 35.75 -14.19
CA PRO A 259 -22.54 37.07 -14.47
C PRO A 259 -23.56 37.01 -15.61
N GLY A 260 -24.71 37.63 -15.39
CA GLY A 260 -25.77 37.65 -16.39
C GLY A 260 -25.22 38.19 -17.70
N ALA A 261 -25.41 37.44 -18.79
CA ALA A 261 -24.98 37.89 -20.11
C ALA A 261 -25.62 39.27 -20.38
N SER A 262 -24.81 40.32 -20.36
CA SER A 262 -25.21 41.66 -20.76
C SER A 262 -25.88 41.54 -22.11
N ARG A 263 -27.20 41.72 -22.15
CA ARG A 263 -27.96 41.75 -23.40
C ARG A 263 -27.29 42.80 -24.28
N LEU A 264 -26.59 42.36 -25.33
CA LEU A 264 -26.04 43.24 -26.34
C LEU A 264 -27.15 44.17 -26.79
N SER A 265 -27.02 45.46 -26.47
CA SER A 265 -27.97 46.49 -26.87
C SER A 265 -28.16 46.40 -28.38
N ARG A 266 -29.41 46.18 -28.78
CA ARG A 266 -29.85 46.10 -30.19
C ARG A 266 -29.27 47.30 -30.97
N PRO A 267 -28.73 47.13 -32.18
CA PRO A 267 -28.19 48.26 -32.93
C PRO A 267 -29.29 49.28 -33.18
N ALA A 268 -29.07 50.53 -32.77
CA ALA A 268 -29.94 51.64 -33.15
C ALA A 268 -29.82 51.81 -34.67
N ARG A 269 -30.93 51.62 -35.39
CA ARG A 269 -31.02 52.00 -36.81
C ARG A 269 -31.03 53.52 -36.88
N SER A 270 -29.98 54.12 -37.41
CA SER A 270 -29.98 55.45 -38.02
C SER A 270 -30.09 55.31 -39.53
#